data_AF-A0A497A5X3-F1
#
_entry.id   AF-A0A497A5X3-F1
#
_cell.length_a   1.000
_cell.length_b   1.000
_cell.length_c   1.000
_cell.angle_alpha   90.00
_cell.angle_beta   90.00
_cell.angle_gamma   90.00
#
_symmetry.space_group_name_H-M   'P 1'
#
loop_
_entity.id
_entity.type
_entity.pdbx_description
1 polymer ?
#
loop_
_entity_poly.entity_id
_entity_poly.type
_entity_poly.pdbx_seq_one_letter_code
_entity_poly.pdbx_strand_id
1 'polypeptide(L)'
;AICDSLGLNPLGLLASGALIITLPGSEASKLLGFLQQAGIKASIIGKVVKAEEGLKMLTTTGTQDLPQFERDELARFLDSQVID
;
A
#
# COMPACT_ATOMS: atom_id res chain seq x y z
N ALA A 1 2.90 12.64 8.03
CA ALA A 1 3.55 13.23 9.22
C ALA A 1 4.83 12.49 9.58
N ILE A 2 4.79 11.32 10.25
CA ILE A 2 6.02 10.63 10.66
C ILE A 2 6.89 10.20 9.47
N CYS A 3 6.31 9.57 8.45
CA CYS A 3 7.06 9.15 7.25
C CYS A 3 7.72 10.35 6.57
N ASP A 4 6.98 11.44 6.37
CA ASP A 4 7.50 12.66 5.76
C ASP A 4 8.63 13.29 6.60
N SER A 5 8.48 13.32 7.92
CA SER A 5 9.51 13.86 8.84
C SER A 5 10.79 13.04 8.85
N LEU A 6 10.71 11.74 8.57
CA LEU A 6 11.84 10.81 8.57
C LEU A 6 12.36 10.51 7.14
N GLY A 7 11.74 11.08 6.10
CA GLY A 7 12.08 10.77 4.71
C GLY A 7 11.84 9.31 4.34
N LEU A 8 10.79 8.68 4.91
CA LEU A 8 10.38 7.30 4.62
C LEU A 8 9.30 7.29 3.54
N ASN A 9 9.36 6.32 2.65
CA ASN A 9 8.22 6.01 1.79
C ASN A 9 7.24 5.09 2.54
N PRO A 10 5.98 5.50 2.80
CA PRO A 10 5.03 4.67 3.53
C PRO A 10 4.72 3.32 2.85
N LEU A 11 4.89 3.21 1.52
CA LEU A 11 4.67 1.97 0.79
C LEU A 11 5.79 0.93 1.01
N GLY A 12 6.96 1.36 1.48
CA GLY A 12 8.08 0.48 1.78
C GLY A 12 8.14 0.02 3.24
N LEU A 13 7.11 0.33 4.04
CA LEU A 13 6.99 -0.12 5.42
C LEU A 13 6.26 -1.45 5.52
N LEU A 14 6.73 -2.34 6.38
CA LEU A 14 6.04 -3.58 6.71
C LEU A 14 4.72 -3.29 7.44
N ALA A 15 3.60 -3.72 6.83
CA ALA A 15 2.28 -3.63 7.44
C ALA A 15 2.01 -4.85 8.33
N SER A 16 2.13 -4.70 9.66
CA SER A 16 1.88 -5.81 10.61
C SER A 16 0.39 -6.10 10.89
N GLY A 17 -0.55 -5.37 10.27
CA GLY A 17 -1.98 -5.47 10.59
C GLY A 17 -2.96 -5.06 9.49
N ALA A 18 -2.55 -5.15 8.22
CA ALA A 18 -3.42 -4.85 7.08
C ALA A 18 -3.68 -6.12 6.24
N LEU A 19 -4.89 -6.24 5.70
CA LEU A 19 -5.28 -7.32 4.81
C LEU A 19 -5.55 -6.78 3.40
N ILE A 20 -4.94 -7.38 2.39
CA ILE A 20 -5.27 -7.15 0.98
C ILE A 20 -6.19 -8.28 0.52
N ILE A 21 -7.30 -7.91 -0.13
CA ILE A 21 -8.32 -8.86 -0.60
C ILE A 21 -8.56 -8.63 -2.09
N THR A 22 -8.54 -9.72 -2.86
CA THR A 22 -8.97 -9.73 -4.28
C THR A 22 -10.30 -10.45 -4.39
N LEU A 23 -11.27 -9.85 -5.07
CA LEU A 23 -12.60 -10.40 -5.29
C LEU A 23 -13.21 -9.86 -6.60
N PRO A 24 -14.29 -10.47 -7.11
CA PRO A 24 -15.04 -9.90 -8.24
C PRO A 24 -15.47 -8.46 -7.93
N GLY A 25 -15.27 -7.54 -8.88
CA GLY A 25 -15.54 -6.11 -8.67
C GLY A 25 -17.00 -5.82 -8.27
N SER A 26 -17.95 -6.66 -8.70
CA SER A 26 -19.36 -6.58 -8.32
C SER A 26 -19.62 -6.82 -6.83
N GLU A 27 -18.74 -7.55 -6.13
CA GLU A 27 -18.88 -7.89 -4.71
C GLU A 27 -18.15 -6.89 -3.79
N ALA A 28 -17.31 -6.01 -4.34
CA ALA A 28 -16.47 -5.10 -3.55
C ALA A 28 -17.30 -4.15 -2.67
N SER A 29 -18.34 -3.53 -3.22
CA SER A 29 -19.21 -2.62 -2.46
C SER A 29 -19.96 -3.32 -1.33
N LYS A 30 -20.35 -4.59 -1.54
CA LYS A 30 -21.04 -5.40 -0.53
C LYS A 30 -20.12 -5.73 0.64
N LEU A 31 -18.87 -6.15 0.36
CA LEU A 31 -17.86 -6.39 1.39
C LEU A 31 -17.55 -5.11 2.18
N LEU A 32 -17.37 -3.98 1.50
CA LEU A 32 -17.14 -2.69 2.18
C LEU A 32 -18.27 -2.34 3.15
N GLY A 33 -19.53 -2.59 2.77
CA GLY A 33 -20.68 -2.38 3.65
C GLY A 33 -20.63 -3.23 4.92
N PHE A 34 -20.28 -4.52 4.81
CA PHE A 34 -20.13 -5.39 5.98
C PHE A 34 -18.98 -4.98 6.89
N LEU A 35 -17.81 -4.64 6.31
CA LEU A 35 -16.65 -4.18 7.08
C LEU A 35 -16.95 -2.87 7.80
N GLN A 36 -17.63 -1.93 7.14
CA GLN A 36 -18.06 -0.68 7.76
C GLN A 36 -19.00 -0.91 8.94
N GLN A 37 -20.00 -1.81 8.81
CA GLN A 37 -20.90 -2.18 9.91
C GLN A 37 -20.16 -2.83 11.08
N ALA A 38 -19.09 -3.56 10.80
CA ALA A 38 -18.20 -4.15 11.81
C ALA A 38 -17.19 -3.15 12.41
N GLY A 39 -17.21 -1.88 11.99
CA GLY A 39 -16.25 -0.87 12.44
C GLY A 39 -14.84 -1.02 11.86
N ILE A 40 -14.68 -1.83 10.81
CA ILE A 40 -13.41 -2.12 10.16
C ILE A 40 -13.24 -1.17 8.96
N LYS A 41 -12.15 -0.39 8.97
CA LYS A 41 -11.80 0.49 7.84
C LYS A 41 -11.30 -0.34 6.67
N ALA A 42 -11.91 -0.15 5.51
CA ALA A 42 -11.51 -0.78 4.26
C ALA A 42 -11.76 0.17 3.08
N SER A 43 -11.03 -0.02 1.99
CA SER A 43 -11.17 0.79 0.78
C SER A 43 -10.78 -0.03 -0.44
N ILE A 44 -11.40 0.28 -1.59
CA ILE A 44 -10.95 -0.27 -2.88
C ILE A 44 -9.69 0.50 -3.28
N ILE A 45 -8.57 -0.21 -3.40
CA ILE A 45 -7.26 0.39 -3.69
C ILE A 45 -6.77 0.13 -5.13
N GLY A 46 -7.51 -0.65 -5.92
CA GLY A 46 -7.10 -0.98 -7.28
C GLY A 46 -8.01 -2.01 -7.94
N LYS A 47 -7.55 -2.52 -9.09
CA LYS A 47 -8.21 -3.57 -9.86
C LYS A 47 -7.16 -4.53 -10.40
N VAL A 48 -7.52 -5.80 -10.52
CA VAL A 48 -6.70 -6.78 -11.27
C VAL A 48 -6.89 -6.52 -12.75
N VAL A 49 -5.78 -6.49 -13.48
CA VAL A 49 -5.70 -6.25 -14.93
C VAL A 49 -5.03 -7.43 -15.61
N LYS A 50 -4.83 -7.35 -16.93
CA LYS A 50 -4.07 -8.39 -17.63
C LYS A 50 -2.60 -8.34 -17.21
N ALA A 51 -1.92 -9.48 -17.27
CA ALA A 51 -0.55 -9.60 -16.78
C ALA A 51 0.44 -8.67 -17.52
N GLU A 52 0.23 -8.47 -18.83
CA GLU A 52 1.03 -7.59 -19.67
C GLU A 52 0.97 -6.10 -19.29
N GLU A 53 -0.05 -5.68 -18.53
CA GLU A 53 -0.17 -4.29 -18.04
C GLU A 53 0.72 -4.05 -16.80
N GLY A 54 1.18 -5.13 -16.15
CA GLY A 54 2.07 -5.07 -14.98
C GLY A 54 1.41 -4.49 -13.73
N LEU A 55 2.25 -4.12 -12.75
CA LEU A 55 1.82 -3.54 -11.48
C LEU A 55 2.07 -2.03 -11.48
N LYS A 56 0.98 -1.28 -11.61
CA LYS A 56 1.02 0.18 -11.78
C LYS A 56 0.33 0.90 -10.62
N MET A 57 0.79 2.11 -10.35
CA MET A 57 0.24 3.03 -9.37
C MET A 57 -0.25 4.30 -10.06
N LEU A 58 -1.51 4.67 -9.84
CA LEU A 58 -2.06 5.96 -10.27
C LEU A 58 -1.74 7.02 -9.22
N THR A 59 -1.11 8.11 -9.65
CA THR A 59 -0.77 9.25 -8.79
C THR A 59 -1.28 10.56 -9.37
N THR A 60 -1.12 11.66 -8.63
CA THR A 60 -1.51 13.00 -9.09
C THR A 60 -0.74 13.46 -10.33
N THR A 61 0.44 12.89 -10.58
CA THR A 61 1.29 13.19 -11.75
C THR A 61 1.12 12.18 -12.89
N GLY A 62 0.25 11.18 -12.73
CA GLY A 62 -0.03 10.16 -13.73
C GLY A 62 0.21 8.73 -13.24
N THR A 63 0.18 7.78 -14.18
CA THR A 63 0.43 6.36 -13.93
C THR A 63 1.92 6.06 -13.99
N GLN A 64 2.44 5.42 -12.95
CA GLN A 64 3.82 4.95 -12.87
C GLN A 64 3.89 3.48 -12.42
N ASP A 65 5.07 2.87 -12.48
CA ASP A 65 5.29 1.55 -11.88
C ASP A 65 5.14 1.61 -10.36
N LEU A 66 4.59 0.54 -9.76
CA LEU A 66 4.57 0.44 -8.31
C LEU A 66 6.03 0.32 -7.80
N PRO A 67 6.45 1.13 -6.81
CA PRO A 67 7.81 1.08 -6.32
C PRO A 67 8.14 -0.29 -5.72
N GLN A 68 9.37 -0.73 -5.96
CA GLN A 68 9.95 -1.89 -5.31
C GLN A 68 10.93 -1.44 -4.23
N PHE A 69 10.94 -2.16 -3.12
CA PHE A 69 11.80 -1.88 -1.98
C PHE A 69 12.63 -3.12 -1.67
N GLU A 70 13.95 -3.00 -1.77
CA GLU A 70 14.89 -4.09 -1.45
C GLU A 70 14.88 -4.45 0.05
N ARG A 71 14.48 -3.50 0.90
CA ARG A 71 14.37 -3.65 2.35
C ARG A 71 13.27 -2.75 2.89
N ASP A 72 12.82 -3.06 4.11
CA ASP A 72 11.90 -2.22 4.86
C ASP A 72 12.48 -0.80 5.07
N GLU A 73 11.64 0.23 4.90
CA GLU A 73 12.05 1.62 4.99
C GLU A 73 12.47 2.04 6.41
N LEU A 74 11.88 1.46 7.45
CA LEU A 74 12.30 1.72 8.83
C LEU A 74 13.67 1.09 9.11
N ALA A 75 13.90 -0.14 8.65
CA ALA A 75 15.22 -0.76 8.72
C ALA A 75 16.28 0.05 7.95
N ARG A 76 15.96 0.50 6.74
CA ARG A 76 16.83 1.39 5.94
C ARG A 76 17.21 2.64 6.71
N PHE A 77 16.25 3.27 7.37
CA PHE A 77 16.46 4.47 8.14
C PHE A 77 17.33 4.23 9.36
N LEU A 78 17.05 3.19 10.16
CA LEU A 78 17.83 2.88 11.36
C LEU A 78 19.31 2.62 11.04
N ASP A 79 19.60 1.87 9.98
CA ASP A 79 20.98 1.63 9.54
C ASP A 79 21.72 2.92 9.18
N SER A 80 21.02 3.91 8.60
CA SER A 80 21.62 5.20 8.25
C SER A 80 21.90 6.11 9.45
N GLN A 81 21.31 5.81 10.61
CA GLN A 81 21.53 6.54 11.86
C GLN A 81 22.67 5.93 12.70
N VAL A 82 23.15 4.74 12.36
CA VAL A 82 24.32 4.13 13.00
C VAL A 82 25.57 4.83 12.45
N ILE A 83 25.96 5.89 13.14
CA ILE A 83 27.31 6.47 13.05
C ILE A 83 28.14 5.74 14.11
N ASP A 84 29.31 5.22 13.71
CA ASP A 84 30.34 4.74 14.66
C ASP A 84 30.69 5.81 15.72
#